data_AF-A0A1Q5UQX5-F1
#
_entry.id   AF-A0A1Q5UQX5-F1
#
_cell.length_a   1.000
_cell.length_b   1.000
_cell.length_c   1.000
_cell.angle_alpha   90.00
_cell.angle_beta   90.00
_cell.angle_gamma   90.00
#
_symmetry.space_group_name_H-M   'P 1'
#
loop_
_entity.id
_entity.type
_entity.pdbx_description
1 polymer ?
#
loop_
_entity_poly.entity_id
_entity_poly.type
_entity_poly.pdbx_seq_one_letter_code
_entity_poly.pdbx_strand_id
1 'polypeptide(L)'
;MPEMYTFQAGSKSVSSLVSDEAPTKFTPNILPCRIHHDGPIESTNRFWIPQTDEKDNKQTAHFRGRRLRGRRVAIPEGYQGVIATPTDRVLPASQRQDNGTMEDGETEPEEPVKLLEAQGTFDELMVWGHETLPAADDTFVKGVEEWVRFAEMIGKAHGVEAQEMICRSISFYQKMFLHTCKLNWNAVREIAKKWQSEIEGKWPRYHHEIQDITRDDGPRIKMITEAGIIGKIGFNELGVGVCLNAIKAPGCDPSRLPVHLALRSVLDSPSADDAVQQLKDAGIAASAHILIADKDKAIGLESTSETIRLIEMDAQSRIFHANHLLLPHDGPVEAGWLVDSPFRQQRIERLASELDRQPSLTDITRILDDHDGYPHSICRYEEGPLGMDATLFSIVMELRGGTAKVSLGRPCQPEEIVTLDFE
;
A
#
# COMPACT_ATOMS: atom_id res chain seq x y z
N MET A 1 4.77 -26.92 11.23
CA MET A 1 4.60 -26.57 9.80
C MET A 1 5.40 -27.56 8.98
N PRO A 2 4.94 -27.96 7.78
CA PRO A 2 5.77 -28.69 6.82
C PRO A 2 6.97 -27.83 6.42
N GLU A 3 8.11 -28.44 6.16
CA GLU A 3 9.35 -27.77 5.78
C GLU A 3 9.74 -28.18 4.35
N MET A 4 10.41 -27.28 3.63
CA MET A 4 10.85 -27.50 2.26
C MET A 4 12.30 -27.99 2.28
N TYR A 5 12.57 -29.08 1.58
CA TYR A 5 13.88 -29.73 1.55
C TYR A 5 14.38 -29.90 0.12
N THR A 6 15.67 -29.76 -0.09
CA THR A 6 16.34 -30.19 -1.32
C THR A 6 17.15 -31.45 -1.01
N PHE A 7 17.03 -32.48 -1.86
CA PHE A 7 17.83 -33.70 -1.74
C PHE A 7 18.82 -33.73 -2.90
N GLN A 8 20.13 -33.71 -2.60
CA GLN A 8 21.18 -33.84 -3.61
C GLN A 8 22.09 -35.01 -3.28
N ALA A 9 22.47 -35.79 -4.30
CA ALA A 9 23.60 -36.70 -4.19
C ALA A 9 24.89 -35.88 -4.14
N GLY A 10 25.70 -36.03 -3.10
CA GLY A 10 26.88 -35.18 -2.88
C GLY A 10 27.81 -35.11 -4.09
N SER A 11 27.94 -33.93 -4.70
CA SER A 11 29.10 -33.60 -5.51
C SER A 11 30.22 -33.18 -4.57
N LYS A 12 31.42 -33.74 -4.78
CA LYS A 12 32.62 -33.45 -3.98
C LYS A 12 32.84 -31.93 -3.87
N SER A 13 33.35 -31.52 -2.71
CA SER A 13 33.76 -30.16 -2.36
C SER A 13 34.29 -29.37 -3.56
N VAL A 14 33.61 -28.29 -3.94
CA VAL A 14 34.15 -27.31 -4.88
C VAL A 14 34.86 -26.24 -4.08
N SER A 15 36.15 -26.45 -3.85
CA SER A 15 37.08 -25.37 -3.56
C SER A 15 37.23 -24.51 -4.80
N SER A 16 36.99 -23.19 -4.65
CA SER A 16 37.50 -22.08 -5.47
C SER A 16 37.82 -22.36 -6.96
N LEU A 17 37.06 -21.74 -7.87
CA LEU A 17 37.53 -20.79 -8.89
C LEU A 17 36.46 -20.59 -9.97
N VAL A 18 36.32 -19.34 -10.38
CA VAL A 18 35.57 -18.78 -11.53
C VAL A 18 35.30 -19.78 -12.66
N SER A 19 34.03 -20.01 -12.98
CA SER A 19 33.62 -20.49 -14.31
C SER A 19 32.18 -20.05 -14.62
N ASP A 20 31.94 -19.70 -15.89
CA ASP A 20 30.63 -19.50 -16.53
C ASP A 20 29.85 -20.83 -16.56
N GLU A 21 29.53 -21.39 -15.39
CA GLU A 21 28.65 -22.55 -15.27
C GLU A 21 27.20 -22.08 -15.21
N ALA A 22 26.33 -22.74 -15.99
CA ALA A 22 24.90 -22.51 -15.94
C ALA A 22 24.39 -22.64 -14.48
N PRO A 23 23.42 -21.82 -14.05
CA PRO A 23 22.94 -21.84 -12.66
C PRO A 23 22.52 -23.26 -12.27
N THR A 24 23.03 -23.75 -11.13
CA THR A 24 22.71 -25.09 -10.63
C THR A 24 21.21 -25.22 -10.45
N LYS A 25 20.60 -26.23 -11.07
CA LYS A 25 19.14 -26.42 -11.08
C LYS A 25 18.73 -27.45 -10.02
N PHE A 26 17.77 -27.07 -9.17
CA PHE A 26 17.26 -27.88 -8.07
C PHE A 26 15.82 -28.32 -8.33
N THR A 27 15.38 -29.34 -7.59
CA THR A 27 13.96 -29.70 -7.45
C THR A 27 13.63 -29.73 -5.96
N PRO A 28 13.01 -28.67 -5.42
CA PRO A 28 12.60 -28.63 -4.02
C PRO A 28 11.49 -29.64 -3.74
N ASN A 29 11.50 -30.23 -2.55
CA ASN A 29 10.55 -31.24 -2.10
C ASN A 29 9.88 -30.76 -0.81
N ILE A 30 8.57 -30.51 -0.86
CA ILE A 30 7.74 -30.25 0.32
C ILE A 30 7.27 -31.60 0.84
N LEU A 31 7.72 -31.97 2.04
CA LEU A 31 7.40 -33.27 2.64
C LEU A 31 6.33 -33.15 3.72
N PRO A 32 5.50 -34.18 3.92
CA PRO A 32 4.50 -34.21 4.98
C PRO A 32 5.13 -34.56 6.35
N CYS A 33 6.41 -34.29 6.53
CA CYS A 33 7.18 -34.59 7.74
C CYS A 33 8.36 -33.63 7.89
N ARG A 34 8.84 -33.47 9.13
CA ARG A 34 10.06 -32.73 9.46
C ARG A 34 11.29 -33.64 9.44
N ILE A 35 12.37 -33.18 8.83
CA ILE A 35 13.71 -33.74 8.87
C ILE A 35 14.55 -32.87 9.80
N HIS A 36 15.07 -33.47 10.86
CA HIS A 36 15.83 -32.74 11.90
C HIS A 36 17.30 -32.49 11.54
N HIS A 37 17.80 -33.14 10.50
CA HIS A 37 19.18 -33.01 10.07
C HIS A 37 19.27 -32.12 8.84
N ASP A 38 20.10 -31.09 8.92
CA ASP A 38 20.48 -30.21 7.81
C ASP A 38 21.99 -30.39 7.57
N GLY A 39 22.36 -30.77 6.34
CA GLY A 39 23.75 -31.08 6.00
C GLY A 39 23.93 -32.15 4.93
N PRO A 40 25.17 -32.36 4.45
CA PRO A 40 25.47 -33.32 3.40
C PRO A 40 25.28 -34.76 3.87
N ILE A 41 24.73 -35.60 2.99
CA ILE A 41 24.62 -37.05 3.19
C ILE A 41 25.41 -37.81 2.13
N GLU A 42 26.05 -38.91 2.52
CA GLU A 42 26.93 -39.68 1.63
C GLU A 42 26.18 -40.31 0.43
N SER A 43 24.91 -40.63 0.59
CA SER A 43 24.08 -41.16 -0.51
C SER A 43 22.59 -40.94 -0.26
N THR A 44 21.93 -40.24 -1.17
CA THR A 44 20.46 -40.11 -1.23
C THR A 44 19.78 -41.39 -1.68
N ASN A 45 20.43 -42.18 -2.55
CA ASN A 45 19.85 -43.38 -3.19
C ASN A 45 19.41 -44.45 -2.19
N ARG A 46 19.90 -44.43 -0.95
CA ARG A 46 19.45 -45.37 0.09
C ARG A 46 18.12 -44.96 0.74
N PHE A 47 17.79 -43.68 0.71
CA PHE A 47 16.70 -43.10 1.52
C PHE A 47 15.64 -42.38 0.70
N TRP A 48 15.95 -42.00 -0.54
CA TRP A 48 15.09 -41.21 -1.40
C TRP A 48 15.32 -41.58 -2.87
N ILE A 49 14.40 -42.36 -3.43
CA ILE A 49 14.38 -42.72 -4.86
C ILE A 49 12.97 -42.42 -5.41
N PRO A 50 12.72 -41.21 -5.92
CA PRO A 50 11.50 -40.90 -6.63
C PRO A 50 11.41 -41.68 -7.95
N GLN A 51 10.26 -42.30 -8.20
CA GLN A 51 9.92 -42.95 -9.46
C GLN A 51 8.80 -42.14 -10.14
N THR A 52 9.00 -41.78 -11.40
CA THR A 52 8.02 -41.05 -12.20
C THR A 52 7.12 -42.04 -12.94
N ASP A 53 5.80 -41.85 -12.82
CA ASP A 53 4.83 -42.54 -13.66
C ASP A 53 4.61 -41.74 -14.95
N GLU A 54 5.08 -42.29 -16.08
CA GLU A 54 5.08 -41.62 -17.40
C GLU A 54 3.67 -41.28 -17.92
N LYS A 55 2.61 -41.85 -17.34
CA LYS A 55 1.24 -41.62 -17.81
C LYS A 55 0.55 -40.41 -17.19
N ASP A 56 1.07 -39.86 -16.09
CA ASP A 56 0.26 -38.98 -15.23
C ASP A 56 1.05 -37.86 -14.51
N ASN A 57 2.34 -37.66 -14.83
CA ASN A 57 3.25 -36.68 -14.19
C ASN A 57 3.29 -36.76 -12.64
N LYS A 58 2.92 -37.91 -12.08
CA LYS A 58 2.92 -38.20 -10.65
C LYS A 58 4.21 -38.93 -10.28
N GLN A 59 4.73 -38.66 -9.09
CA GLN A 59 5.88 -39.38 -8.57
C GLN A 59 5.50 -40.21 -7.35
N THR A 60 6.19 -41.34 -7.16
CA THR A 60 6.11 -42.14 -5.94
C THR A 60 7.51 -42.28 -5.36
N ALA A 61 7.64 -42.05 -4.05
CA ALA A 61 8.88 -42.27 -3.32
C ALA A 61 8.57 -43.03 -2.02
N HIS A 62 9.57 -43.68 -1.44
CA HIS A 62 9.44 -44.27 -0.12
C HIS A 62 10.43 -43.59 0.83
N PHE A 63 9.92 -43.03 1.93
CA PHE A 63 10.75 -42.43 2.97
C PHE A 63 10.56 -43.19 4.27
N ARG A 64 11.65 -43.79 4.77
CA ARG A 64 11.66 -44.65 5.98
C ARG A 64 10.59 -45.77 5.91
N GLY A 65 10.37 -46.34 4.72
CA GLY A 65 9.41 -47.42 4.47
C GLY A 65 7.96 -46.97 4.30
N ARG A 66 7.65 -45.67 4.37
CA ARG A 66 6.31 -45.13 4.09
C ARG A 66 6.22 -44.64 2.66
N ARG A 67 5.13 -44.95 1.98
CA ARG A 67 4.90 -44.53 0.59
C ARG A 67 4.42 -43.09 0.56
N LEU A 68 5.07 -42.28 -0.27
CA LEU A 68 4.70 -40.90 -0.55
C LEU A 68 4.28 -40.78 -2.01
N ARG A 69 3.24 -39.98 -2.25
CA ARG A 69 2.77 -39.62 -3.60
C ARG A 69 3.03 -38.15 -3.83
N GLY A 70 3.80 -37.85 -4.87
CA GLY A 70 4.26 -36.53 -5.22
C GLY A 70 3.47 -35.96 -6.39
N ARG A 71 3.05 -34.71 -6.25
CA ARG A 71 2.54 -33.87 -7.33
C ARG A 71 3.62 -32.87 -7.72
N ARG A 72 3.90 -32.79 -9.02
CA ARG A 72 4.77 -31.78 -9.60
C ARG A 72 4.00 -30.48 -9.75
N VAL A 73 4.62 -29.39 -9.35
CA VAL A 73 4.08 -28.04 -9.46
C VAL A 73 5.10 -27.18 -10.20
N ALA A 74 4.76 -26.78 -11.42
CA ALA A 74 5.61 -25.94 -12.25
C ALA A 74 5.56 -24.49 -11.76
N ILE A 75 6.70 -23.81 -11.80
CA ILE A 75 6.77 -22.36 -11.60
C ILE A 75 6.17 -21.68 -12.85
N PRO A 76 5.30 -20.67 -12.69
CA PRO A 76 4.70 -19.96 -13.82
C PRO A 76 5.74 -19.34 -14.77
N GLU A 77 5.34 -19.19 -16.04
CA GLU A 77 6.18 -18.59 -17.07
C GLU A 77 6.56 -17.14 -16.69
N GLY A 78 7.84 -16.77 -16.83
CA GLY A 78 8.34 -15.45 -16.40
C GLY A 78 8.82 -15.37 -14.94
N TYR A 79 8.66 -16.45 -14.17
CA TYR A 79 9.19 -16.57 -12.80
C TYR A 79 10.31 -17.62 -12.74
N GLN A 80 11.21 -17.45 -11.78
CA GLN A 80 12.28 -18.39 -11.49
C GLN A 80 12.35 -18.63 -9.98
N GLY A 81 12.30 -19.89 -9.56
CA GLY A 81 12.57 -20.24 -8.17
C GLY A 81 14.05 -20.06 -7.86
N VAL A 82 14.38 -19.51 -6.68
CA VAL A 82 15.77 -19.35 -6.22
C VAL A 82 15.96 -20.11 -4.90
N ILE A 83 16.99 -20.94 -4.84
CA ILE A 83 17.48 -21.52 -3.58
C ILE A 83 18.54 -20.58 -3.04
N ALA A 84 18.36 -20.08 -1.82
CA ALA A 84 19.31 -19.20 -1.19
C ALA A 84 19.56 -19.60 0.26
N THR A 85 20.80 -19.46 0.70
CA THR A 85 21.21 -19.73 2.08
C THR A 85 21.56 -18.43 2.78
N PRO A 86 21.19 -18.24 4.05
CA PRO A 86 21.68 -17.13 4.86
C PRO A 86 23.20 -17.18 4.96
N THR A 87 23.86 -16.08 4.65
CA THR A 87 25.30 -15.94 4.87
C THR A 87 25.58 -15.31 6.24
N ASP A 88 26.81 -15.46 6.74
CA ASP A 88 27.29 -14.71 7.90
C ASP A 88 27.59 -13.24 7.56
N ARG A 89 27.47 -12.85 6.28
CA ARG A 89 27.64 -11.47 5.83
C ARG A 89 26.36 -10.72 6.14
N VAL A 90 26.50 -9.71 6.97
CA VAL A 90 25.40 -8.81 7.35
C VAL A 90 25.53 -7.52 6.59
N LEU A 91 24.39 -6.99 6.13
CA LEU A 91 24.34 -5.66 5.52
C LEU A 91 24.95 -4.67 6.50
N PRO A 92 25.94 -3.84 6.08
CA PRO A 92 26.51 -2.85 6.98
C PRO A 92 25.39 -1.92 7.44
N ALA A 93 25.22 -1.78 8.76
CA ALA A 93 24.47 -0.67 9.31
C ALA A 93 25.08 0.60 8.70
N SER A 94 24.28 1.40 8.03
CA SER A 94 24.78 2.59 7.32
C SER A 94 25.50 3.47 8.33
N GLN A 95 26.83 3.56 8.27
CA GLN A 95 27.60 4.50 9.07
C GLN A 95 27.20 5.91 8.66
N ARG A 96 26.22 6.49 9.35
CA ARG A 96 26.03 7.94 9.34
C ARG A 96 27.18 8.52 10.14
N GLN A 97 27.89 9.46 9.51
CA GLN A 97 28.91 10.26 10.17
C GLN A 97 28.34 10.85 11.45
N ASP A 98 28.90 10.38 12.55
CA ASP A 98 28.66 10.87 13.88
C ASP A 98 29.31 12.25 14.01
N ASN A 99 28.49 13.28 14.20
CA ASN A 99 28.95 14.61 14.56
C ASN A 99 28.03 15.13 15.67
N GLY A 100 28.40 14.81 16.91
CA GLY A 100 27.99 15.57 18.09
C GLY A 100 27.21 14.77 19.14
N THR A 101 27.96 14.12 20.03
CA THR A 101 27.73 13.91 21.47
C THR A 101 26.32 14.20 22.03
N MET A 102 25.69 13.20 22.67
CA MET A 102 25.40 13.15 24.13
C MET A 102 24.65 11.84 24.49
N GLU A 103 25.30 11.06 25.37
CA GLU A 103 24.83 10.20 26.48
C GLU A 103 23.81 9.05 26.26
N ASP A 104 24.38 7.84 26.33
CA ASP A 104 23.99 6.66 27.14
C ASP A 104 22.49 6.41 27.40
N GLY A 105 21.88 5.71 26.44
CA GLY A 105 20.76 4.81 26.69
C GLY A 105 21.11 3.44 26.12
N GLU A 106 21.24 2.43 26.98
CA GLU A 106 21.49 1.03 26.59
C GLU A 106 20.52 0.61 25.47
N THR A 107 21.03 0.59 24.25
CA THR A 107 20.30 0.25 23.04
C THR A 107 20.53 -1.24 22.82
N GLU A 108 19.49 -2.08 22.87
CA GLU A 108 19.67 -3.47 22.46
C GLU A 108 20.16 -3.50 21.00
N PRO A 109 21.24 -4.22 20.68
CA PRO A 109 21.81 -4.20 19.35
C PRO A 109 20.83 -4.80 18.33
N GLU A 110 20.60 -4.07 17.23
CA GLU A 110 19.80 -4.53 16.09
C GLU A 110 20.25 -5.93 15.65
N GLU A 111 19.30 -6.87 15.48
CA GLU A 111 19.62 -8.14 14.82
C GLU A 111 20.06 -7.87 13.38
N PRO A 112 21.29 -8.25 13.00
CA PRO A 112 21.85 -7.78 11.76
C PRO A 112 21.22 -8.54 10.57
N VAL A 113 20.80 -7.81 9.53
CA VAL A 113 20.15 -8.38 8.34
C VAL A 113 21.18 -9.18 7.54
N LYS A 114 21.05 -10.50 7.58
CA LYS A 114 21.92 -11.43 6.86
C LYS A 114 21.63 -11.39 5.36
N LEU A 115 22.68 -11.26 4.56
CA LEU A 115 22.59 -11.38 3.10
C LEU A 115 22.30 -12.84 2.74
N LEU A 116 21.34 -13.05 1.83
CA LEU A 116 21.08 -14.36 1.23
C LEU A 116 21.98 -14.53 0.02
N GLU A 117 22.66 -15.67 -0.08
CA GLU A 117 23.47 -16.02 -1.25
C GLU A 117 22.72 -17.08 -2.07
N ALA A 118 22.47 -16.78 -3.34
CA ALA A 118 21.81 -17.68 -4.27
C ALA A 118 22.71 -18.88 -4.57
N GLN A 119 22.23 -20.08 -4.23
CA GLN A 119 22.90 -21.36 -4.49
C GLN A 119 22.48 -21.97 -5.83
N GLY A 120 21.34 -21.54 -6.36
CA GLY A 120 20.87 -21.90 -7.71
C GLY A 120 19.37 -21.70 -7.86
N THR A 121 18.79 -22.33 -8.86
CA THR A 121 17.43 -22.03 -9.33
C THR A 121 16.57 -23.27 -9.51
N PHE A 122 15.26 -23.11 -9.62
CA PHE A 122 14.34 -24.21 -9.94
C PHE A 122 13.14 -23.69 -10.73
N ASP A 123 12.64 -24.53 -11.63
CA ASP A 123 11.47 -24.21 -12.46
C ASP A 123 10.24 -25.05 -12.05
N GLU A 124 10.42 -25.95 -11.08
CA GLU A 124 9.36 -26.80 -10.55
C GLU A 124 9.71 -27.25 -9.12
N LEU A 125 8.68 -27.54 -8.33
CA LEU A 125 8.80 -28.18 -7.03
C LEU A 125 7.88 -29.38 -6.91
N MET A 126 8.18 -30.26 -5.96
CA MET A 126 7.41 -31.46 -5.67
C MET A 126 6.70 -31.33 -4.33
N VAL A 127 5.38 -31.45 -4.32
CA VAL A 127 4.57 -31.52 -3.09
C VAL A 127 4.23 -32.99 -2.82
N TRP A 128 4.58 -33.51 -1.65
CA TRP A 128 4.40 -34.91 -1.30
C TRP A 128 3.31 -35.10 -0.25
N GLY A 129 2.39 -36.03 -0.51
CA GLY A 129 1.38 -36.51 0.44
C GLY A 129 1.68 -37.94 0.91
N HIS A 130 1.25 -38.26 2.14
CA HIS A 130 1.41 -39.60 2.70
C HIS A 130 0.32 -40.54 2.16
N GLU A 131 0.71 -41.57 1.39
CA GLU A 131 -0.18 -42.53 0.69
C GLU A 131 -1.17 -41.92 -0.32
N THR A 132 -1.53 -40.64 -0.16
CA THR A 132 -2.46 -39.88 -0.98
C THR A 132 -1.72 -38.84 -1.81
N LEU A 133 -2.15 -38.66 -3.05
CA LEU A 133 -1.65 -37.57 -3.89
C LEU A 133 -2.22 -36.25 -3.37
N PRO A 134 -1.41 -35.19 -3.19
CA PRO A 134 -1.93 -33.85 -2.91
C PRO A 134 -2.94 -33.42 -3.98
N ALA A 135 -4.11 -32.98 -3.52
CA ALA A 135 -5.19 -32.55 -4.39
C ALA A 135 -4.83 -31.20 -5.06
N ALA A 136 -5.61 -30.77 -6.06
CA ALA A 136 -5.35 -29.50 -6.75
C ALA A 136 -5.53 -28.28 -5.83
N ASP A 137 -6.37 -28.42 -4.82
CA ASP A 137 -6.67 -27.44 -3.78
C ASP A 137 -5.77 -27.56 -2.53
N ASP A 138 -4.73 -28.40 -2.57
CA ASP A 138 -3.72 -28.46 -1.51
C ASP A 138 -3.02 -27.09 -1.38
N THR A 139 -2.82 -26.62 -0.14
CA THR A 139 -2.34 -25.27 0.17
C THR A 139 -1.08 -24.87 -0.61
N PHE A 140 -0.12 -25.79 -0.81
CA PHE A 140 1.12 -25.48 -1.53
C PHE A 140 0.96 -25.57 -3.05
N VAL A 141 0.12 -26.48 -3.53
CA VAL A 141 -0.22 -26.61 -4.96
C VAL A 141 -0.97 -25.34 -5.40
N LYS A 142 -2.00 -24.96 -4.63
CA LYS A 142 -2.76 -23.72 -4.81
C LYS A 142 -1.87 -22.49 -4.71
N GLY A 143 -0.97 -22.44 -3.71
CA GLY A 143 -0.05 -21.32 -3.48
C GLY A 143 0.95 -21.04 -4.61
N VAL A 144 1.24 -22.02 -5.47
CA VAL A 144 2.19 -21.83 -6.59
C VAL A 144 1.47 -21.78 -7.93
N GLU A 145 0.43 -22.59 -8.15
CA GLU A 145 -0.34 -22.60 -9.41
C GLU A 145 -1.32 -21.42 -9.52
N GLU A 146 -1.98 -21.07 -8.41
CA GLU A 146 -3.00 -20.01 -8.39
C GLU A 146 -2.43 -18.71 -7.85
N TRP A 147 -1.77 -18.71 -6.68
CA TRP A 147 -1.36 -17.45 -6.04
C TRP A 147 -0.23 -16.71 -6.78
N VAL A 148 0.70 -17.42 -7.45
CA VAL A 148 1.74 -16.74 -8.27
C VAL A 148 1.14 -16.14 -9.54
N ARG A 149 0.20 -16.86 -10.20
CA ARG A 149 -0.55 -16.32 -11.35
C ARG A 149 -1.55 -15.23 -10.98
N PHE A 150 -2.05 -15.27 -9.76
CA PHE A 150 -2.97 -14.27 -9.22
C PHE A 150 -2.22 -13.02 -8.74
N ALA A 151 -1.02 -13.20 -8.17
CA ALA A 151 -0.06 -12.12 -7.92
C ALA A 151 0.46 -11.47 -9.22
N GLU A 152 0.55 -12.21 -10.33
CA GLU A 152 0.88 -11.67 -11.65
C GLU A 152 -0.17 -10.67 -12.17
N MET A 153 -1.45 -10.86 -11.87
CA MET A 153 -2.48 -10.14 -12.61
C MET A 153 -2.84 -8.76 -12.04
N ILE A 154 -2.73 -8.49 -10.74
CA ILE A 154 -3.48 -7.32 -10.19
C ILE A 154 -2.77 -6.49 -9.10
N GLY A 155 -1.87 -7.03 -8.27
CA GLY A 155 -1.09 -6.23 -7.29
C GLY A 155 0.13 -5.53 -7.92
N LYS A 156 0.90 -6.32 -8.66
CA LYS A 156 2.23 -6.00 -9.17
C LYS A 156 2.37 -4.66 -9.91
N ALA A 157 1.32 -4.14 -10.55
CA ALA A 157 1.41 -2.90 -11.33
C ALA A 157 1.78 -1.68 -10.46
N HIS A 158 1.14 -1.44 -9.32
CA HIS A 158 1.45 -0.23 -8.52
C HIS A 158 2.81 -0.34 -7.82
N GLY A 159 3.11 -1.48 -7.21
CA GLY A 159 4.38 -1.69 -6.50
C GLY A 159 5.60 -1.74 -7.43
N VAL A 160 5.47 -2.34 -8.62
CA VAL A 160 6.58 -2.53 -9.57
C VAL A 160 6.67 -1.36 -10.56
N GLU A 161 5.58 -0.88 -11.14
CA GLU A 161 5.63 0.21 -12.14
C GLU A 161 5.92 1.57 -11.47
N ALA A 162 5.43 1.78 -10.24
CA ALA A 162 5.71 3.00 -9.49
C ALA A 162 6.90 2.88 -8.54
N GLN A 163 7.72 1.81 -8.61
CA GLN A 163 8.81 1.55 -7.66
C GLN A 163 9.73 2.76 -7.45
N GLU A 164 10.15 3.41 -8.54
CA GLU A 164 11.01 4.60 -8.45
C GLU A 164 10.30 5.76 -7.73
N MET A 165 9.03 5.99 -8.05
CA MET A 165 8.21 7.03 -7.42
C MET A 165 7.94 6.72 -5.95
N ILE A 166 7.74 5.46 -5.58
CA ILE A 166 7.61 5.01 -4.19
C ILE A 166 8.91 5.29 -3.43
N CYS A 167 10.07 4.95 -3.98
CA CYS A 167 11.37 5.23 -3.37
C CYS A 167 11.60 6.74 -3.15
N ARG A 168 11.22 7.57 -4.12
CA ARG A 168 11.26 9.04 -3.99
C ARG A 168 10.32 9.54 -2.90
N SER A 169 9.10 8.99 -2.83
CA SER A 169 8.11 9.31 -1.80
C SER A 169 8.63 8.95 -0.41
N ILE A 170 9.17 7.74 -0.22
CA ILE A 170 9.78 7.32 1.05
C ILE A 170 10.92 8.27 1.45
N SER A 171 11.80 8.61 0.52
CA SER A 171 12.92 9.53 0.77
C SER A 171 12.43 10.93 1.17
N PHE A 172 11.31 11.36 0.61
CA PHE A 172 10.65 12.61 0.98
C PHE A 172 10.06 12.54 2.40
N TYR A 173 9.24 11.53 2.70
CA TYR A 173 8.64 11.34 4.03
C TYR A 173 9.69 11.21 5.14
N GLN A 174 10.81 10.54 4.86
CA GLN A 174 11.97 10.49 5.77
C GLN A 174 12.46 11.88 6.20
N LYS A 175 12.63 12.79 5.23
CA LYS A 175 13.05 14.17 5.49
C LYS A 175 11.97 14.95 6.22
N MET A 176 10.70 14.76 5.82
CA MET A 176 9.56 15.43 6.42
C MET A 176 9.43 15.07 7.91
N PHE A 177 9.38 13.78 8.28
CA PHE A 177 9.27 13.36 9.68
C PHE A 177 10.44 13.84 10.54
N LEU A 178 11.65 13.84 10.00
CA LEU A 178 12.81 14.37 10.70
C LEU A 178 12.69 15.88 10.92
N HIS A 179 12.20 16.61 9.93
CA HIS A 179 12.05 18.06 10.01
C HIS A 179 10.92 18.48 10.96
N THR A 180 9.73 17.89 10.81
CA THR A 180 8.50 18.31 11.49
C THR A 180 8.31 17.67 12.86
N CYS A 181 8.64 16.39 12.99
CA CYS A 181 8.40 15.60 14.21
C CYS A 181 9.68 15.27 14.98
N LYS A 182 10.85 15.60 14.43
CA LYS A 182 12.17 15.23 14.98
C LYS A 182 12.36 13.70 15.12
N LEU A 183 11.63 12.93 14.31
CA LEU A 183 11.73 11.48 14.28
C LEU A 183 12.63 11.04 13.13
N ASN A 184 13.65 10.24 13.43
CA ASN A 184 14.40 9.55 12.38
C ASN A 184 13.58 8.39 11.79
N TRP A 185 14.02 7.86 10.65
CA TRP A 185 13.25 6.83 9.94
C TRP A 185 13.04 5.54 10.73
N ASN A 186 14.01 5.11 11.54
CA ASN A 186 13.86 3.91 12.36
C ASN A 186 12.75 4.09 13.40
N ALA A 187 12.72 5.24 14.10
CA ALA A 187 11.65 5.57 15.04
C ALA A 187 10.27 5.61 14.36
N VAL A 188 10.18 6.16 13.14
CA VAL A 188 8.94 6.15 12.35
C VAL A 188 8.51 4.71 12.03
N ARG A 189 9.43 3.83 11.64
CA ARG A 189 9.13 2.42 11.35
C ARG A 189 8.66 1.66 12.59
N GLU A 190 9.25 1.90 13.76
CA GLU A 190 8.77 1.29 15.01
C GLU A 190 7.36 1.73 15.39
N ILE A 191 7.02 2.99 15.15
CA ILE A 191 5.64 3.47 15.32
C ILE A 191 4.72 2.78 14.28
N ALA A 192 5.15 2.70 13.02
CA ALA A 192 4.36 2.10 11.94
C ALA A 192 4.02 0.61 12.19
N LYS A 193 4.92 -0.16 12.83
CA LYS A 193 4.64 -1.55 13.22
C LYS A 193 3.40 -1.70 14.10
N LYS A 194 3.11 -0.73 14.97
CA LYS A 194 1.90 -0.73 15.81
C LYS A 194 0.63 -0.58 14.98
N TRP A 195 0.69 0.22 13.92
CA TRP A 195 -0.42 0.37 12.98
C TRP A 195 -0.61 -0.88 12.13
N GLN A 196 0.47 -1.55 11.76
CA GLN A 196 0.40 -2.76 10.96
C GLN A 196 -0.46 -3.84 11.65
N SER A 197 -0.24 -4.09 12.94
CA SER A 197 -1.04 -5.09 13.68
C SER A 197 -2.53 -4.71 13.79
N GLU A 198 -2.84 -3.43 13.96
CA GLU A 198 -4.22 -2.97 14.02
C GLU A 198 -4.91 -3.10 12.65
N ILE A 199 -4.20 -2.73 11.57
CA ILE A 199 -4.72 -2.80 10.20
C ILE A 199 -4.91 -4.26 9.76
N GLU A 200 -3.95 -5.14 10.06
CA GLU A 200 -4.06 -6.58 9.79
C GLU A 200 -5.27 -7.20 10.52
N GLY A 201 -5.48 -6.83 11.78
CA GLY A 201 -6.57 -7.37 12.59
C GLY A 201 -7.96 -6.86 12.20
N LYS A 202 -8.10 -5.56 11.92
CA LYS A 202 -9.41 -4.91 11.69
C LYS A 202 -9.78 -4.74 10.22
N TRP A 203 -8.80 -4.51 9.37
CA TRP A 203 -8.98 -4.25 7.94
C TRP A 203 -8.03 -5.13 7.10
N PRO A 204 -8.13 -6.47 7.23
CA PRO A 204 -7.23 -7.40 6.54
C PRO A 204 -7.23 -7.20 5.02
N ARG A 205 -8.36 -6.77 4.44
CA ARG A 205 -8.46 -6.41 3.03
C ARG A 205 -7.49 -5.29 2.63
N TYR A 206 -7.42 -4.22 3.41
CA TYR A 206 -6.47 -3.12 3.14
C TYR A 206 -5.04 -3.49 3.48
N HIS A 207 -4.83 -4.32 4.51
CA HIS A 207 -3.50 -4.86 4.82
C HIS A 207 -2.94 -5.68 3.65
N HIS A 208 -3.74 -6.58 3.10
CA HIS A 208 -3.37 -7.39 1.94
C HIS A 208 -2.98 -6.50 0.75
N GLU A 209 -3.78 -5.49 0.44
CA GLU A 209 -3.47 -4.59 -0.67
C GLU A 209 -2.19 -3.77 -0.46
N ILE A 210 -1.91 -3.32 0.76
CA ILE A 210 -0.63 -2.68 1.11
C ILE A 210 0.55 -3.64 0.89
N GLN A 211 0.33 -4.94 1.08
CA GLN A 211 1.31 -6.01 0.84
C GLN A 211 1.35 -6.47 -0.63
N ASP A 212 0.71 -5.74 -1.54
CA ASP A 212 0.60 -6.10 -2.95
C ASP A 212 -0.23 -7.38 -3.21
N ILE A 213 -1.07 -7.74 -2.24
CA ILE A 213 -2.00 -8.88 -2.29
C ILE A 213 -3.38 -8.33 -2.71
N THR A 214 -3.68 -8.52 -3.99
CA THR A 214 -4.93 -8.30 -4.77
C THR A 214 -6.19 -7.71 -4.11
N ARG A 215 -6.86 -6.83 -4.87
CA ARG A 215 -8.30 -6.56 -4.82
C ARG A 215 -9.07 -7.61 -5.64
N ASP A 216 -10.07 -8.25 -5.05
CA ASP A 216 -10.99 -9.18 -5.75
C ASP A 216 -12.47 -8.78 -5.66
N ASP A 217 -12.75 -7.72 -4.92
CA ASP A 217 -14.09 -7.22 -4.64
C ASP A 217 -14.10 -5.69 -4.66
N GLY A 218 -15.22 -5.11 -5.07
CA GLY A 218 -15.44 -3.66 -5.06
C GLY A 218 -15.32 -2.95 -6.41
N PRO A 219 -15.83 -1.71 -6.50
CA PRO A 219 -15.94 -0.97 -7.75
C PRO A 219 -14.58 -0.53 -8.29
N ARG A 220 -14.42 -0.42 -9.61
CA ARG A 220 -13.24 0.22 -10.23
C ARG A 220 -13.09 1.65 -9.71
N ILE A 221 -11.84 2.05 -9.44
CA ILE A 221 -11.49 3.36 -8.87
C ILE A 221 -10.60 4.13 -9.86
N LYS A 222 -10.83 5.44 -9.97
CA LYS A 222 -9.92 6.40 -10.62
C LYS A 222 -9.58 7.48 -9.60
N MET A 223 -8.30 7.63 -9.29
CA MET A 223 -7.83 8.60 -8.29
C MET A 223 -6.47 9.19 -8.67
N ILE A 224 -6.19 10.35 -8.11
CA ILE A 224 -4.83 10.89 -8.05
C ILE A 224 -4.28 10.63 -6.65
N THR A 225 -3.10 10.03 -6.58
CA THR A 225 -2.47 9.62 -5.31
C THR A 225 -0.97 9.88 -5.34
N GLU A 226 -0.36 9.92 -4.15
CA GLU A 226 1.08 9.79 -4.03
C GLU A 226 1.47 8.32 -4.13
N ALA A 227 2.57 8.02 -4.80
CA ALA A 227 3.00 6.65 -5.03
C ALA A 227 3.15 5.88 -3.71
N GLY A 228 2.52 4.71 -3.62
CA GLY A 228 2.44 3.89 -2.41
C GLY A 228 1.24 4.15 -1.49
N ILE A 229 0.41 5.18 -1.74
CA ILE A 229 -0.84 5.41 -0.98
C ILE A 229 -2.04 4.80 -1.75
N ILE A 230 -2.78 3.90 -1.09
CA ILE A 230 -3.87 3.12 -1.71
C ILE A 230 -5.25 3.82 -1.70
N GLY A 231 -5.37 4.98 -1.04
CA GLY A 231 -6.60 5.77 -0.96
C GLY A 231 -6.32 7.25 -0.88
N LYS A 232 -6.85 8.02 -1.82
CA LYS A 232 -6.63 9.47 -1.91
C LYS A 232 -7.85 10.15 -2.57
N ILE A 233 -7.63 11.15 -3.43
CA ILE A 233 -8.69 11.96 -4.03
C ILE A 233 -9.10 11.34 -5.37
N GLY A 234 -10.39 11.06 -5.56
CA GLY A 234 -10.88 10.40 -6.76
C GLY A 234 -12.33 9.95 -6.65
N PHE A 235 -12.72 9.03 -7.54
CA PHE A 235 -14.08 8.51 -7.63
C PHE A 235 -14.10 7.06 -8.13
N ASN A 236 -15.23 6.40 -7.95
CA ASN A 236 -15.45 5.01 -8.39
C ASN A 236 -16.50 4.91 -9.51
N GLU A 237 -16.59 3.74 -10.15
CA GLU A 237 -17.50 3.50 -11.29
C GLU A 237 -18.99 3.52 -10.91
N LEU A 238 -19.31 3.50 -9.61
CA LEU A 238 -20.67 3.63 -9.09
C LEU A 238 -21.08 5.09 -8.88
N GLY A 239 -20.18 6.04 -9.15
CA GLY A 239 -20.43 7.47 -9.06
C GLY A 239 -20.19 8.05 -7.66
N VAL A 240 -19.45 7.38 -6.79
CA VAL A 240 -19.03 7.93 -5.48
C VAL A 240 -17.67 8.60 -5.61
N GLY A 241 -17.58 9.86 -5.20
CA GLY A 241 -16.37 10.67 -5.21
C GLY A 241 -15.93 11.10 -3.81
N VAL A 242 -14.63 11.33 -3.64
CA VAL A 242 -14.03 11.79 -2.39
C VAL A 242 -12.93 12.83 -2.61
N CYS A 243 -12.95 13.90 -1.81
CA CYS A 243 -11.87 14.86 -1.66
C CYS A 243 -11.39 14.93 -0.20
N LEU A 244 -10.15 15.38 0.01
CA LEU A 244 -9.52 15.49 1.32
C LEU A 244 -9.00 16.90 1.56
N ASN A 245 -9.26 17.42 2.77
CA ASN A 245 -8.58 18.58 3.30
C ASN A 245 -7.90 18.24 4.64
N ALA A 246 -6.64 18.67 4.80
CA ALA A 246 -5.93 18.51 6.06
C ALA A 246 -6.47 19.47 7.13
N ILE A 247 -6.68 18.96 8.34
CA ILE A 247 -6.98 19.71 9.57
C ILE A 247 -5.94 19.31 10.60
N LYS A 248 -5.48 20.25 11.44
CA LYS A 248 -4.44 19.98 12.45
C LYS A 248 -4.99 20.17 13.86
N ALA A 249 -5.83 19.23 14.29
CA ALA A 249 -6.23 19.10 15.69
C ALA A 249 -5.29 18.13 16.44
N PRO A 250 -5.02 18.35 17.73
CA PRO A 250 -4.26 17.40 18.54
C PRO A 250 -4.98 16.06 18.68
N GLY A 251 -4.21 14.97 18.75
CA GLY A 251 -4.72 13.63 19.05
C GLY A 251 -4.56 12.65 17.89
N CYS A 252 -4.41 11.38 18.25
CA CYS A 252 -4.37 10.27 17.32
C CYS A 252 -4.81 9.00 18.05
N ASP A 253 -5.83 8.30 17.51
CA ASP A 253 -6.33 7.03 18.05
C ASP A 253 -5.97 5.88 17.09
N PRO A 254 -4.92 5.08 17.40
CA PRO A 254 -4.48 4.00 16.52
C PRO A 254 -5.46 2.85 16.40
N SER A 255 -6.51 2.82 17.24
CA SER A 255 -7.56 1.82 17.15
C SER A 255 -8.62 2.12 16.07
N ARG A 256 -8.62 3.35 15.53
CA ARG A 256 -9.56 3.84 14.50
C ARG A 256 -8.93 3.87 13.12
N LEU A 257 -9.74 4.15 12.10
CA LEU A 257 -9.32 4.08 10.70
C LEU A 257 -8.31 5.20 10.36
N PRO A 258 -7.11 4.88 9.84
CA PRO A 258 -6.21 5.89 9.29
C PRO A 258 -6.88 6.71 8.18
N VAL A 259 -6.58 8.02 8.08
CA VAL A 259 -7.26 8.94 7.14
C VAL A 259 -7.24 8.43 5.70
N HIS A 260 -6.11 7.95 5.19
CA HIS A 260 -6.04 7.42 3.81
C HIS A 260 -6.79 6.08 3.63
N LEU A 261 -6.94 5.28 4.69
CA LEU A 261 -7.82 4.11 4.66
C LEU A 261 -9.29 4.50 4.75
N ALA A 262 -9.62 5.62 5.41
CA ALA A 262 -10.96 6.21 5.37
C ALA A 262 -11.33 6.65 3.96
N LEU A 263 -10.45 7.38 3.27
CA LEU A 263 -10.65 7.72 1.85
C LEU A 263 -10.81 6.47 0.99
N ARG A 264 -10.02 5.43 1.28
CA ARG A 264 -10.14 4.19 0.55
C ARG A 264 -11.50 3.50 0.77
N SER A 265 -11.97 3.44 2.00
CA SER A 265 -13.30 2.93 2.33
C SER A 265 -14.41 3.69 1.62
N VAL A 266 -14.30 5.02 1.48
CA VAL A 266 -15.23 5.81 0.65
C VAL A 266 -15.19 5.37 -0.81
N LEU A 267 -13.99 5.23 -1.40
CA LEU A 267 -13.84 4.82 -2.80
C LEU A 267 -14.32 3.39 -3.06
N ASP A 268 -14.32 2.52 -2.06
CA ASP A 268 -14.88 1.16 -2.17
C ASP A 268 -16.40 1.10 -1.92
N SER A 269 -17.01 2.20 -1.47
CA SER A 269 -18.42 2.21 -1.08
C SER A 269 -19.38 2.37 -2.27
N PRO A 270 -20.57 1.75 -2.22
CA PRO A 270 -21.54 1.81 -3.31
C PRO A 270 -22.39 3.09 -3.32
N SER A 271 -22.40 3.86 -2.23
CA SER A 271 -23.09 5.15 -2.13
C SER A 271 -22.41 6.09 -1.14
N ALA A 272 -22.74 7.39 -1.19
CA ALA A 272 -22.25 8.34 -0.20
C ALA A 272 -22.76 8.03 1.22
N ASP A 273 -23.97 7.50 1.37
CA ASP A 273 -24.52 7.11 2.68
C ASP A 273 -23.78 5.94 3.28
N ASP A 274 -23.52 4.89 2.48
CA ASP A 274 -22.79 3.71 2.95
C ASP A 274 -21.37 4.07 3.37
N ALA A 275 -20.73 5.00 2.63
CA ALA A 275 -19.43 5.54 2.98
C ALA A 275 -19.46 6.29 4.33
N VAL A 276 -20.41 7.21 4.51
CA VAL A 276 -20.55 7.98 5.75
C VAL A 276 -20.86 7.06 6.94
N GLN A 277 -21.71 6.04 6.75
CA GLN A 277 -22.04 5.11 7.82
C GLN A 277 -20.82 4.28 8.24
N GLN A 278 -20.05 3.74 7.28
CA GLN A 278 -18.81 3.03 7.57
C GLN A 278 -17.81 3.88 8.36
N LEU A 279 -17.65 5.15 7.99
CA LEU A 279 -16.76 6.08 8.70
C LEU A 279 -17.24 6.40 10.11
N LYS A 280 -18.55 6.53 10.32
CA LYS A 280 -19.13 6.70 11.68
C LYS A 280 -18.89 5.48 12.55
N ASP A 281 -19.04 4.29 12.00
CA ASP A 281 -18.91 3.03 12.74
C ASP A 281 -17.45 2.75 13.11
N ALA A 282 -16.51 3.00 12.19
CA ALA A 282 -15.09 2.78 12.42
C ALA A 282 -14.42 3.91 13.21
N GLY A 283 -14.92 5.14 13.09
CA GLY A 283 -14.20 6.35 13.49
C GLY A 283 -12.97 6.60 12.62
N ILE A 284 -12.38 7.80 12.75
CA ILE A 284 -11.15 8.17 12.04
C ILE A 284 -10.08 8.49 13.08
N ALA A 285 -8.87 8.01 12.84
CA ALA A 285 -7.77 8.05 13.79
C ALA A 285 -7.22 9.46 14.04
N ALA A 286 -7.37 10.36 13.08
CA ALA A 286 -6.79 11.70 13.12
C ALA A 286 -7.76 12.73 12.51
N SER A 287 -7.41 14.01 12.65
CA SER A 287 -8.23 15.09 12.14
C SER A 287 -8.10 15.28 10.63
N ALA A 288 -9.25 15.40 9.96
CA ALA A 288 -9.36 15.70 8.55
C ALA A 288 -10.76 16.25 8.24
N HIS A 289 -10.90 16.88 7.09
CA HIS A 289 -12.20 16.98 6.43
C HIS A 289 -12.21 16.10 5.19
N ILE A 290 -13.24 15.28 5.07
CA ILE A 290 -13.48 14.40 3.94
C ILE A 290 -14.77 14.86 3.27
N LEU A 291 -14.67 15.35 2.03
CA LEU A 291 -15.85 15.66 1.22
C LEU A 291 -16.24 14.41 0.44
N ILE A 292 -17.43 13.90 0.70
CA ILE A 292 -17.98 12.71 0.07
C ILE A 292 -19.14 13.15 -0.81
N ALA A 293 -19.22 12.65 -2.04
CA ALA A 293 -20.35 12.95 -2.91
C ALA A 293 -20.73 11.73 -3.74
N ASP A 294 -21.98 11.70 -4.18
CA ASP A 294 -22.47 10.82 -5.23
C ASP A 294 -23.23 11.62 -6.30
N LYS A 295 -23.93 10.92 -7.20
CA LYS A 295 -24.72 11.52 -8.29
C LYS A 295 -25.84 12.47 -7.83
N ASP A 296 -26.28 12.37 -6.57
CA ASP A 296 -27.46 13.05 -6.03
C ASP A 296 -27.12 14.07 -4.94
N LYS A 297 -26.05 13.85 -4.16
CA LYS A 297 -25.71 14.69 -3.00
C LYS A 297 -24.22 14.77 -2.69
N ALA A 298 -23.89 15.72 -1.82
CA ALA A 298 -22.60 15.82 -1.15
C ALA A 298 -22.79 15.87 0.37
N ILE A 299 -21.81 15.37 1.12
CA ILE A 299 -21.74 15.35 2.58
C ILE A 299 -20.30 15.69 2.95
N GLY A 300 -20.11 16.76 3.72
CA GLY A 300 -18.82 17.05 4.36
C GLY A 300 -18.71 16.28 5.67
N LEU A 301 -17.55 15.72 5.96
CA LEU A 301 -17.29 15.01 7.21
C LEU A 301 -16.03 15.57 7.86
N GLU A 302 -16.20 16.24 8.99
CA GLU A 302 -15.09 16.65 9.86
C GLU A 302 -14.80 15.55 10.88
N SER A 303 -13.54 15.19 11.05
CA SER A 303 -13.09 14.25 12.08
C SER A 303 -12.06 14.88 13.00
N THR A 304 -12.05 14.40 14.24
CA THR A 304 -10.90 14.43 15.15
C THR A 304 -10.58 12.99 15.59
N SER A 305 -9.57 12.79 16.44
CA SER A 305 -9.34 11.47 17.04
C SER A 305 -10.49 11.01 17.96
N GLU A 306 -11.42 11.89 18.32
CA GLU A 306 -12.51 11.61 19.26
C GLU A 306 -13.89 11.63 18.59
N THR A 307 -14.14 12.59 17.71
CA THR A 307 -15.49 12.88 17.20
C THR A 307 -15.55 12.99 15.68
N ILE A 308 -16.76 12.75 15.15
CA ILE A 308 -17.13 13.01 13.75
C ILE A 308 -18.31 14.00 13.75
N ARG A 309 -18.29 14.95 12.82
CA ARG A 309 -19.38 15.89 12.55
C ARG A 309 -19.67 15.92 11.05
N LEU A 310 -20.95 16.04 10.70
CA LEU A 310 -21.39 16.11 9.31
C LEU A 310 -21.80 17.53 8.95
N ILE A 311 -21.35 17.97 7.79
CA ILE A 311 -21.73 19.21 7.14
C ILE A 311 -22.71 18.85 6.04
N GLU A 312 -23.94 19.34 6.18
CA GLU A 312 -24.99 19.20 5.18
C GLU A 312 -24.82 20.26 4.09
N MET A 313 -25.36 19.98 2.90
CA MET A 313 -25.41 20.97 1.82
C MET A 313 -26.21 22.20 2.24
N ASP A 314 -25.78 23.37 1.76
CA ASP A 314 -26.53 24.60 1.91
C ASP A 314 -27.85 24.59 1.10
N ALA A 315 -28.65 25.65 1.22
CA ALA A 315 -29.91 25.77 0.50
C ALA A 315 -29.77 25.86 -1.04
N GLN A 316 -28.54 25.93 -1.56
CA GLN A 316 -28.21 25.91 -2.99
C GLN A 316 -27.54 24.59 -3.40
N SER A 317 -27.55 23.57 -2.52
CA SER A 317 -26.93 22.26 -2.74
C SER A 317 -25.40 22.31 -2.85
N ARG A 318 -24.73 23.12 -2.01
CA ARG A 318 -23.27 23.31 -2.04
C ARG A 318 -22.64 23.02 -0.68
N ILE A 319 -21.36 22.59 -0.71
CA ILE A 319 -20.49 22.45 0.46
C ILE A 319 -19.13 23.03 0.09
N PHE A 320 -18.55 23.80 1.01
CA PHE A 320 -17.21 24.38 0.87
C PHE A 320 -16.41 24.04 2.11
N HIS A 321 -15.13 23.74 1.93
CA HIS A 321 -14.25 23.50 3.06
C HIS A 321 -12.79 23.87 2.72
N ALA A 322 -12.10 24.46 3.68
CA ALA A 322 -10.68 24.75 3.64
C ALA A 322 -9.91 23.80 4.59
N ASN A 323 -9.13 24.29 5.54
CA ASN A 323 -8.23 23.53 6.41
C ASN A 323 -8.43 23.84 7.90
N HIS A 324 -9.64 24.21 8.27
CA HIS A 324 -10.05 24.50 9.64
C HIS A 324 -11.40 23.86 9.96
N LEU A 325 -11.69 23.61 11.24
CA LEU A 325 -12.98 23.09 11.71
C LEU A 325 -14.06 24.17 11.62
N LEU A 326 -15.15 23.87 10.92
CA LEU A 326 -16.35 24.69 10.80
C LEU A 326 -17.37 24.35 11.90
N LEU A 327 -17.42 23.09 12.35
CA LEU A 327 -18.37 22.63 13.35
C LEU A 327 -17.75 22.53 14.75
N PRO A 328 -18.55 22.62 15.82
CA PRO A 328 -18.05 22.39 17.17
C PRO A 328 -17.76 20.92 17.41
N HIS A 329 -16.52 20.63 17.81
CA HIS A 329 -16.04 19.31 18.23
C HIS A 329 -15.77 19.29 19.74
N ASP A 330 -16.03 18.13 20.34
CA ASP A 330 -15.61 17.85 21.72
C ASP A 330 -14.12 17.51 21.74
N GLY A 331 -13.43 17.82 22.84
CA GLY A 331 -12.02 17.50 23.04
C GLY A 331 -11.04 18.53 22.45
N PRO A 332 -9.77 18.15 22.23
CA PRO A 332 -8.77 19.03 21.65
C PRO A 332 -9.15 19.44 20.22
N VAL A 333 -9.25 20.75 19.99
CA VAL A 333 -9.47 21.35 18.67
C VAL A 333 -8.19 21.97 18.14
N GLU A 334 -8.19 22.29 16.86
CA GLU A 334 -7.06 22.95 16.22
C GLU A 334 -6.79 24.37 16.76
N ALA A 335 -5.53 24.80 16.65
CA ALA A 335 -5.06 26.10 17.14
C ALA A 335 -4.77 27.08 15.99
N GLY A 336 -5.63 27.12 14.96
CA GLY A 336 -5.49 28.05 13.84
C GLY A 336 -4.17 27.92 13.08
N TRP A 337 -3.75 26.68 12.82
CA TRP A 337 -2.41 26.36 12.30
C TRP A 337 -2.12 26.96 10.91
N LEU A 338 -3.16 27.19 10.11
CA LEU A 338 -3.08 27.77 8.77
C LEU A 338 -3.93 29.05 8.71
N VAL A 339 -3.25 30.19 8.87
CA VAL A 339 -3.88 31.51 9.08
C VAL A 339 -4.76 31.95 7.90
N ASP A 340 -4.41 31.58 6.67
CA ASP A 340 -5.16 31.90 5.46
C ASP A 340 -6.40 31.02 5.24
N SER A 341 -6.58 29.96 6.03
CA SER A 341 -7.65 29.01 5.77
C SER A 341 -9.06 29.61 5.84
N PRO A 342 -9.41 30.44 6.84
CA PRO A 342 -10.71 31.11 6.87
C PRO A 342 -10.93 32.07 5.70
N PHE A 343 -9.87 32.74 5.24
CA PHE A 343 -9.95 33.64 4.09
C PHE A 343 -10.29 32.86 2.81
N ARG A 344 -9.61 31.73 2.53
CA ARG A 344 -9.90 30.89 1.36
C ARG A 344 -11.31 30.32 1.37
N GLN A 345 -11.82 29.93 2.55
CA GLN A 345 -13.21 29.48 2.71
C GLN A 345 -14.19 30.58 2.30
N GLN A 346 -14.05 31.79 2.86
CA GLN A 346 -14.93 32.91 2.51
C GLN A 346 -14.80 33.32 1.04
N ARG A 347 -13.58 33.21 0.48
CA ARG A 347 -13.31 33.54 -0.93
C ARG A 347 -14.03 32.59 -1.87
N ILE A 348 -13.93 31.27 -1.66
CA ILE A 348 -14.56 30.28 -2.53
C ILE A 348 -16.09 30.36 -2.46
N GLU A 349 -16.65 30.61 -1.26
CA GLU A 349 -18.09 30.84 -1.08
C GLU A 349 -18.58 32.07 -1.85
N ARG A 350 -17.82 33.19 -1.80
CA ARG A 350 -18.14 34.40 -2.56
C ARG A 350 -18.13 34.13 -4.06
N LEU A 351 -17.06 33.53 -4.57
CA LEU A 351 -16.93 33.20 -6.00
C LEU A 351 -18.07 32.30 -6.49
N ALA A 352 -18.48 31.32 -5.67
CA ALA A 352 -19.59 30.45 -5.99
C ALA A 352 -20.95 31.16 -5.90
N SER A 353 -21.11 32.16 -5.03
CA SER A 353 -22.33 32.96 -4.92
C SER A 353 -22.55 33.92 -6.10
N GLU A 354 -21.49 34.28 -6.81
CA GLU A 354 -21.54 35.10 -8.03
C GLU A 354 -22.07 34.32 -9.24
N LEU A 355 -22.19 32.98 -9.13
CA LEU A 355 -22.83 32.15 -10.13
C LEU A 355 -24.35 32.11 -9.89
N ASP A 356 -25.12 32.53 -10.89
CA ASP A 356 -26.59 32.53 -10.88
C ASP A 356 -27.21 31.21 -11.37
N ARG A 357 -26.37 30.19 -11.58
CA ARG A 357 -26.71 28.88 -12.15
C ARG A 357 -25.85 27.78 -11.56
N GLN A 358 -26.22 26.52 -11.84
CA GLN A 358 -25.35 25.39 -11.55
C GLN A 358 -23.99 25.55 -12.28
N PRO A 359 -22.87 25.34 -11.59
CA PRO A 359 -21.54 25.53 -12.16
C PRO A 359 -21.24 24.45 -13.21
N SER A 360 -20.63 24.85 -14.32
CA SER A 360 -20.01 23.92 -15.26
C SER A 360 -18.61 23.53 -14.78
N LEU A 361 -18.01 22.50 -15.38
CA LEU A 361 -16.60 22.15 -15.14
C LEU A 361 -15.67 23.36 -15.31
N THR A 362 -15.91 24.19 -16.33
CA THR A 362 -15.11 25.40 -16.60
C THR A 362 -15.28 26.44 -15.50
N ASP A 363 -16.48 26.61 -14.94
CA ASP A 363 -16.70 27.56 -13.85
C ASP A 363 -15.94 27.12 -12.59
N ILE A 364 -15.99 25.83 -12.27
CA ILE A 364 -15.26 25.27 -11.11
C ILE A 364 -13.74 25.42 -11.32
N THR A 365 -13.22 25.08 -12.50
CA THR A 365 -11.80 25.28 -12.81
C THR A 365 -11.39 26.75 -12.64
N ARG A 366 -12.21 27.70 -13.09
CA ARG A 366 -11.93 29.14 -12.92
C ARG A 366 -11.95 29.57 -11.45
N ILE A 367 -12.84 29.01 -10.63
CA ILE A 367 -12.86 29.29 -9.19
C ILE A 367 -11.59 28.77 -8.50
N LEU A 368 -11.11 27.58 -8.90
CA LEU A 368 -9.87 27.01 -8.38
C LEU A 368 -8.62 27.77 -8.85
N ASP A 369 -8.75 28.58 -9.91
CA ASP A 369 -7.71 29.49 -10.43
C ASP A 369 -7.73 30.88 -9.79
N ASP A 370 -8.32 31.02 -8.61
CA ASP A 370 -8.38 32.31 -7.92
C ASP A 370 -7.05 32.67 -7.23
N HIS A 371 -6.65 33.93 -7.40
CA HIS A 371 -5.39 34.49 -6.91
C HIS A 371 -5.56 35.55 -5.80
N ASP A 372 -6.78 35.74 -5.29
CA ASP A 372 -6.99 36.67 -4.18
C ASP A 372 -6.37 36.09 -2.91
N GLY A 373 -5.64 36.90 -2.15
CA GLY A 373 -4.84 36.45 -1.01
C GLY A 373 -3.47 35.84 -1.35
N TYR A 374 -2.93 36.11 -2.56
CA TYR A 374 -1.57 35.72 -2.94
C TYR A 374 -0.51 36.04 -1.86
N PRO A 375 0.46 35.14 -1.57
CA PRO A 375 0.70 33.83 -2.22
C PRO A 375 -0.14 32.67 -1.65
N HIS A 376 -0.98 32.94 -0.65
CA HIS A 376 -1.79 31.97 0.08
C HIS A 376 -3.23 31.85 -0.47
N SER A 377 -3.41 32.23 -1.74
CA SER A 377 -4.65 32.16 -2.50
C SER A 377 -5.17 30.73 -2.68
N ILE A 378 -6.37 30.56 -3.23
CA ILE A 378 -6.93 29.24 -3.58
C ILE A 378 -5.99 28.52 -4.56
N CYS A 379 -5.58 29.20 -5.63
CA CYS A 379 -4.45 28.80 -6.47
C CYS A 379 -3.16 29.28 -5.78
N ARG A 380 -2.51 28.39 -5.03
CA ARG A 380 -1.45 28.72 -4.05
C ARG A 380 -0.05 28.65 -4.68
N TYR A 381 0.83 29.58 -4.28
CA TYR A 381 2.14 29.82 -4.92
C TYR A 381 3.35 29.58 -4.02
N GLU A 382 3.16 29.32 -2.73
CA GLU A 382 4.26 29.31 -1.77
C GLU A 382 5.12 28.04 -1.91
N GLU A 383 6.43 28.21 -2.12
CA GLU A 383 7.38 27.11 -2.03
C GLU A 383 7.99 27.10 -0.62
N GLY A 384 7.34 26.40 0.31
CA GLY A 384 7.89 26.18 1.65
C GLY A 384 9.25 25.46 1.62
N PRO A 385 9.92 25.28 2.77
CA PRO A 385 11.26 24.67 2.85
C PRO A 385 11.36 23.24 2.29
N LEU A 386 10.21 22.58 2.06
CA LEU A 386 10.09 21.26 1.43
C LEU A 386 9.34 21.29 0.09
N GLY A 387 9.02 22.47 -0.45
CA GLY A 387 8.28 22.64 -1.72
C GLY A 387 6.79 22.24 -1.66
N MET A 388 6.19 22.16 -0.47
CA MET A 388 4.84 21.61 -0.27
C MET A 388 3.71 22.64 -0.17
N ASP A 389 4.02 23.93 -0.05
CA ASP A 389 3.02 24.95 0.28
C ASP A 389 2.37 25.57 -0.96
N ALA A 390 2.31 24.84 -2.08
CA ALA A 390 1.74 25.28 -3.36
C ALA A 390 0.62 24.35 -3.84
N THR A 391 -0.22 24.83 -4.77
CA THR A 391 -1.20 23.96 -5.43
C THR A 391 -0.48 23.03 -6.41
N LEU A 392 -0.46 21.74 -6.09
CA LEU A 392 0.24 20.71 -6.89
C LEU A 392 -0.63 20.07 -7.96
N PHE A 393 -1.95 20.11 -7.79
CA PHE A 393 -2.91 19.72 -8.81
C PHE A 393 -4.29 20.30 -8.47
N SER A 394 -5.20 20.24 -9.43
CA SER A 394 -6.64 20.38 -9.18
C SER A 394 -7.40 19.24 -9.86
N ILE A 395 -8.57 18.91 -9.30
CA ILE A 395 -9.47 17.91 -9.88
C ILE A 395 -10.91 18.45 -9.83
N VAL A 396 -11.63 18.26 -10.93
CA VAL A 396 -13.08 18.51 -10.99
C VAL A 396 -13.76 17.24 -11.47
N MET A 397 -14.66 16.69 -10.65
CA MET A 397 -15.34 15.42 -10.89
C MET A 397 -16.79 15.68 -11.31
N GLU A 398 -17.23 15.08 -12.41
CA GLU A 398 -18.63 15.02 -12.83
C GLU A 398 -19.12 13.58 -12.57
N LEU A 399 -19.73 13.38 -11.41
CA LEU A 399 -20.03 12.05 -10.89
C LEU A 399 -21.20 11.36 -11.60
N ARG A 400 -22.08 12.08 -12.31
CA ARG A 400 -23.20 11.46 -13.04
C ARG A 400 -22.72 10.79 -14.33
N GLY A 401 -21.76 11.40 -15.00
CA GLY A 401 -21.10 10.88 -16.20
C GLY A 401 -19.88 10.02 -15.90
N GLY A 402 -19.46 9.91 -14.63
CA GLY A 402 -18.32 9.09 -14.25
C GLY A 402 -17.01 9.58 -14.87
N THR A 403 -16.82 10.90 -14.92
CA THR A 403 -15.61 11.52 -15.48
C THR A 403 -14.98 12.51 -14.51
N ALA A 404 -13.67 12.73 -14.63
CA ALA A 404 -12.99 13.81 -13.93
C ALA A 404 -11.90 14.44 -14.80
N LYS A 405 -11.67 15.73 -14.60
CA LYS A 405 -10.54 16.45 -15.20
C LYS A 405 -9.53 16.78 -14.12
N VAL A 406 -8.30 16.32 -14.30
CA VAL A 406 -7.16 16.61 -13.43
C VAL A 406 -6.23 17.56 -14.15
N SER A 407 -5.81 18.64 -13.49
CA SER A 407 -4.74 19.51 -13.95
C SER A 407 -3.56 19.37 -12.99
N LEU A 408 -2.45 18.82 -13.47
CA LEU A 408 -1.19 18.72 -12.72
C LEU A 408 -0.51 20.09 -12.67
N GLY A 409 0.05 20.44 -11.53
CA GLY A 409 0.52 21.79 -11.22
C GLY A 409 -0.62 22.73 -10.81
N ARG A 410 -0.31 24.03 -10.82
CA ARG A 410 -1.29 25.07 -10.49
C ARG A 410 -2.33 25.23 -11.62
N PRO A 411 -3.63 25.42 -11.32
CA PRO A 411 -4.67 25.65 -12.32
C PRO A 411 -4.37 26.75 -13.35
N CYS A 412 -3.68 27.83 -12.96
CA CYS A 412 -3.27 28.94 -13.84
C CYS A 412 -2.23 28.53 -14.89
N GLN A 413 -1.46 27.49 -14.60
CA GLN A 413 -0.30 27.06 -15.37
C GLN A 413 -0.14 25.54 -15.24
N PRO A 414 -1.09 24.77 -15.81
CA PRO A 414 -1.05 23.32 -15.70
C PRO A 414 0.12 22.78 -16.52
N GLU A 415 0.85 21.84 -15.93
CA GLU A 415 1.93 21.09 -16.59
C GLU A 415 1.34 20.03 -17.53
N GLU A 416 0.27 19.39 -17.07
CA GLU A 416 -0.47 18.36 -17.81
C GLU A 416 -1.95 18.40 -17.42
N ILE A 417 -2.82 18.00 -18.35
CA ILE A 417 -4.24 17.83 -18.10
C ILE A 417 -4.63 16.40 -18.47
N VAL A 418 -5.13 15.66 -17.49
CA VAL A 418 -5.56 14.26 -17.64
C VAL A 418 -7.08 14.19 -17.48
N THR A 419 -7.72 13.41 -18.35
CA THR A 419 -9.13 13.03 -18.16
C THR A 419 -9.17 11.62 -17.58
N LEU A 420 -9.94 11.45 -16.52
CA LEU A 420 -10.20 10.17 -15.89
C LEU A 420 -11.62 9.74 -16.21
N ASP A 421 -11.77 8.54 -16.76
CA ASP A 421 -13.05 7.90 -17.05
C ASP A 421 -12.90 6.38 -16.97
N PHE A 422 -14.01 5.68 -17.18
CA PHE A 422 -14.11 4.21 -17.08
C PHE A 422 -14.40 3.53 -18.43
N GLU A 423 -14.39 4.29 -19.53
CA GLU A 423 -14.71 3.83 -20.89
C GLU A 423 -13.55 3.10 -21.58
#